data_AF-A0A2W6BXM2-F1
#
_entry.id   AF-A0A2W6BXM2-F1
#
_cell.length_a   1.000
_cell.length_b   1.000
_cell.length_c   1.000
_cell.angle_alpha   90.00
_cell.angle_beta   90.00
_cell.angle_gamma   90.00
#
_symmetry.space_group_name_H-M   'P 1'
#
loop_
_entity.id
_entity.type
_entity.pdbx_description
1 polymer ?
#
loop_
_entity_poly.entity_id
_entity_poly.type
_entity_poly.pdbx_seq_one_letter_code
_entity_poly.pdbx_strand_id
1 'polypeptide(L)'
;MARDRAEELVRLVVDLYGAGLARLLDLLYEQGRLDDAVLDAMAGDPLVAGLLLVHGLHPNDTQTRVRGALDSVRPYLASHGGDVELVEVTDAGVVKLQLTGSCDGCPSSATTLELAVEGAVRDAAPEITEIEVLAAPKAAGVIPIASLRVRTAGADAPARSGDWQAVPDATALVQGRAEARVVGGVAVVVCAVGQELYAFRDRCGSCGASLAGAALHRRAGAGAGAAVLRCPACGAHFDVPRAGVGLDSPDDRLEPLPLLMRDGGVDVAVPVGA
;
A
#
# COMPACT_ATOMS: atom_id res chain seq x y z
N MET A 1 31.60 -5.10 -25.47
CA MET A 1 32.39 -3.88 -25.77
C MET A 1 31.56 -2.60 -25.77
N ALA A 2 30.53 -2.43 -26.61
CA ALA A 2 29.73 -1.19 -26.61
C ALA A 2 28.90 -1.03 -25.32
N ARG A 3 28.25 -2.13 -24.87
CA ARG A 3 27.50 -2.19 -23.60
C ARG A 3 28.40 -1.91 -22.39
N ASP A 4 29.51 -2.62 -22.26
CA ASP A 4 30.45 -2.46 -21.13
C ASP A 4 31.00 -1.03 -21.04
N ARG A 5 31.28 -0.38 -22.17
CA ARG A 5 31.71 1.02 -22.20
C ARG A 5 30.59 1.99 -21.79
N ALA A 6 29.35 1.70 -22.16
CA ALA A 6 28.21 2.50 -21.75
C ALA A 6 27.93 2.36 -20.25
N GLU A 7 27.97 1.13 -19.72
CA GLU A 7 27.83 0.86 -18.28
C GLU A 7 28.94 1.56 -17.47
N GLU A 8 30.19 1.50 -17.94
CA GLU A 8 31.31 2.19 -17.29
C GLU A 8 31.16 3.72 -17.33
N LEU A 9 30.71 4.28 -18.45
CA LEU A 9 30.46 5.72 -18.55
C LEU A 9 29.35 6.17 -17.59
N VAL A 10 28.26 5.40 -17.49
CA VAL A 10 27.18 5.69 -16.54
C VAL A 10 27.70 5.64 -15.11
N ARG A 11 28.47 4.61 -14.75
CA ARG A 11 29.07 4.48 -13.42
C ARG A 11 29.92 5.70 -13.07
N LEU A 12 30.83 6.12 -13.96
CA LEU A 12 31.68 7.29 -13.74
C LEU A 12 30.89 8.58 -13.58
N VAL A 13 29.80 8.74 -14.33
CA VAL A 13 28.92 9.92 -14.22
C VAL A 13 28.17 9.92 -12.89
N VAL A 14 27.62 8.77 -12.48
CA VAL A 14 26.94 8.61 -11.18
C VAL A 14 27.91 8.84 -10.02
N ASP A 15 29.13 8.31 -10.09
CA ASP A 15 30.19 8.52 -9.09
C ASP A 15 30.56 10.01 -8.99
N LEU A 16 30.70 10.70 -10.13
CA LEU A 16 30.98 12.13 -10.17
C LEU A 16 29.86 12.96 -9.51
N TYR A 17 28.60 12.65 -9.82
CA TYR A 17 27.45 13.34 -9.22
C TYR A 17 27.36 13.09 -7.72
N GLY A 18 27.58 11.85 -7.28
CA GLY A 18 27.62 11.51 -5.85
C GLY A 18 28.69 12.29 -5.11
N ALA A 19 29.92 12.34 -5.65
CA ALA A 19 31.02 13.11 -5.06
C ALA A 19 30.72 14.63 -5.02
N GLY A 20 30.08 15.17 -6.06
CA GLY A 20 29.66 16.57 -6.11
C GLY A 20 28.59 16.90 -5.06
N LEU A 21 27.59 16.03 -4.90
CA LEU A 21 26.53 16.16 -3.89
C LEU A 21 27.08 16.08 -2.47
N ALA A 22 27.95 15.11 -2.19
CA ALA A 22 28.62 14.99 -0.90
C ALA A 22 29.38 16.27 -0.56
N ARG A 23 30.16 16.79 -1.51
CA ARG A 23 30.91 18.04 -1.29
C ARG A 23 30.00 19.25 -1.08
N LEU A 24 28.88 19.33 -1.77
CA LEU A 24 27.88 20.39 -1.55
C LEU A 24 27.31 20.35 -0.13
N LEU A 25 26.95 19.16 0.35
CA LEU A 25 26.45 18.97 1.72
C LEU A 25 27.52 19.33 2.76
N ASP A 26 28.77 18.91 2.55
CA ASP A 26 29.89 19.27 3.42
C ASP A 26 30.09 20.78 3.50
N LEU A 27 30.03 21.49 2.36
CA LEU A 27 30.15 22.95 2.33
C LEU A 27 29.01 23.64 3.09
N LEU A 28 27.77 23.13 2.99
CA LEU A 28 26.63 23.66 3.73
C LEU A 28 26.79 23.40 5.24
N TYR A 29 27.28 22.22 5.62
CA TYR A 29 27.58 21.88 7.00
C TYR A 29 28.70 22.76 7.59
N GLU A 30 29.83 22.92 6.87
CA GLU A 30 30.95 23.80 7.24
C GLU A 30 30.50 25.25 7.43
N GLN A 31 29.51 25.70 6.66
CA GLN A 31 28.92 27.04 6.77
C GLN A 31 27.85 27.17 7.88
N GLY A 32 27.51 26.09 8.58
CA GLY A 32 26.44 26.06 9.58
C GLY A 32 25.05 26.26 8.98
N ARG A 33 24.86 25.92 7.70
CA ARG A 33 23.60 26.06 6.95
C ARG A 33 22.84 24.76 6.77
N LEU A 34 23.37 23.67 7.35
CA LEU A 34 22.77 22.34 7.33
C LEU A 34 22.39 21.97 8.76
N ASP A 35 21.20 22.38 9.18
CA ASP A 35 20.60 22.01 10.46
C ASP A 35 19.54 20.89 10.27
N ASP A 36 19.03 20.37 11.38
CA ASP A 36 18.05 19.27 11.36
C ASP A 36 16.79 19.64 10.55
N ALA A 37 16.35 20.90 10.58
CA ALA A 37 15.19 21.35 9.84
C ALA A 37 15.41 21.29 8.31
N VAL A 38 16.62 21.65 7.84
CA VAL A 38 16.98 21.49 6.43
C VAL A 38 17.12 20.01 6.06
N LEU A 39 17.72 19.19 6.91
CA LEU A 39 17.84 17.75 6.68
C LEU A 39 16.46 17.07 6.60
N ASP A 40 15.53 17.43 7.49
CA ASP A 40 14.14 16.95 7.48
C ASP A 40 13.41 17.40 6.21
N ALA A 41 13.61 18.65 5.77
CA ALA A 41 13.02 19.15 4.53
C ALA A 41 13.56 18.40 3.29
N MET A 42 14.85 18.06 3.28
CA MET A 42 15.46 17.25 2.21
C MET A 42 14.96 15.81 2.24
N ALA A 43 14.77 15.22 3.41
CA ALA A 43 14.20 13.87 3.57
C ALA A 43 12.71 13.81 3.21
N GLY A 44 11.98 14.91 3.42
CA GLY A 44 10.54 15.01 3.09
C GLY A 44 10.24 15.30 1.62
N ASP A 45 11.21 15.76 0.84
CA ASP A 45 11.06 15.95 -0.61
C ASP A 45 11.42 14.65 -1.36
N PRO A 46 10.48 14.00 -2.08
CA PRO A 46 10.73 12.69 -2.69
C PRO A 46 11.87 12.67 -3.72
N LEU A 47 12.04 13.76 -4.48
CA LEU A 47 13.10 13.84 -5.50
C LEU A 47 14.46 14.00 -4.85
N VAL A 48 14.56 14.87 -3.83
CA VAL A 48 15.81 15.08 -3.10
C VAL A 48 16.17 13.83 -2.30
N ALA A 49 15.23 13.26 -1.56
CA ALA A 49 15.44 12.04 -0.78
C ALA A 49 15.90 10.87 -1.67
N GLY A 50 15.26 10.66 -2.82
CA GLY A 50 15.66 9.63 -3.78
C GLY A 50 17.07 9.84 -4.34
N LEU A 51 17.43 11.08 -4.68
CA LEU A 51 18.78 11.42 -5.15
C LEU A 51 19.84 11.14 -4.07
N LEU A 52 19.58 11.57 -2.83
CA LEU A 52 20.48 11.33 -1.71
C LEU A 52 20.62 9.83 -1.43
N LEU A 53 19.53 9.07 -1.53
CA LEU A 53 19.52 7.63 -1.29
C LEU A 53 20.37 6.88 -2.31
N VAL A 54 20.21 7.17 -3.61
CA VAL A 54 21.01 6.56 -4.69
C VAL A 54 22.51 6.77 -4.50
N HIS A 55 22.90 7.88 -3.86
CA HIS A 55 24.30 8.22 -3.59
C HIS A 55 24.76 7.88 -2.16
N GLY A 56 23.93 7.25 -1.32
CA GLY A 56 24.30 6.90 0.06
C GLY A 56 24.45 8.11 1.00
N LEU A 57 23.80 9.22 0.69
CA LEU A 57 23.87 10.51 1.41
C LEU A 57 22.56 10.84 2.16
N HIS A 58 21.64 9.90 2.26
CA HIS A 58 20.35 10.13 2.90
C HIS A 58 20.54 10.43 4.41
N PRO A 59 19.89 11.47 4.97
CA PRO A 59 20.11 11.88 6.37
C PRO A 59 19.61 10.86 7.40
N ASN A 60 18.47 10.21 7.12
CA ASN A 60 17.94 9.14 7.97
C ASN A 60 18.59 7.80 7.61
N ASP A 61 18.96 7.01 8.62
CA ASP A 61 19.42 5.64 8.44
C ASP A 61 18.30 4.70 7.97
N THR A 62 18.67 3.50 7.52
CA THR A 62 17.72 2.50 7.01
C THR A 62 16.62 2.18 8.03
N GLN A 63 16.97 2.02 9.31
CA GLN A 63 15.99 1.70 10.34
C GLN A 63 14.95 2.82 10.53
N THR A 64 15.38 4.07 10.51
CA THR A 64 14.50 5.25 10.61
C THR A 64 13.60 5.36 9.39
N ARG A 65 14.13 5.13 8.18
CA ARG A 65 13.33 5.09 6.95
C ARG A 65 12.28 3.99 6.97
N VAL A 66 12.66 2.78 7.41
CA VAL A 66 11.73 1.65 7.56
C VAL A 66 10.63 2.00 8.57
N ARG A 67 10.96 2.58 9.74
CA ARG A 67 9.94 3.02 10.70
C ARG A 67 8.97 4.03 10.11
N GLY A 68 9.48 5.05 9.40
CA GLY A 68 8.63 6.04 8.72
C GLY A 68 7.71 5.39 7.67
N ALA A 69 8.22 4.42 6.92
CA ALA A 69 7.41 3.65 5.98
C ALA A 69 6.28 2.87 6.68
N LEU A 70 6.59 2.19 7.79
CA LEU A 70 5.60 1.48 8.58
C LEU A 70 4.53 2.44 9.13
N ASP A 71 4.94 3.59 9.67
CA ASP A 71 4.02 4.61 10.19
C ASP A 71 3.07 5.14 9.10
N SER A 72 3.53 5.22 7.84
CA SER A 72 2.68 5.61 6.71
C SER A 72 1.58 4.59 6.39
N VAL A 73 1.81 3.29 6.65
CA VAL A 73 0.84 2.21 6.38
C VAL A 73 0.01 1.83 7.61
N ARG A 74 0.41 2.22 8.82
CA ARG A 74 -0.35 1.98 10.07
C ARG A 74 -1.83 2.41 9.98
N PRO A 75 -2.21 3.58 9.42
CA PRO A 75 -3.63 3.94 9.28
C PRO A 75 -4.43 2.93 8.46
N TYR A 76 -3.83 2.42 7.38
CA TYR A 76 -4.43 1.39 6.54
C TYR A 76 -4.56 0.06 7.30
N LEU A 77 -3.51 -0.39 7.98
CA LEU A 77 -3.53 -1.60 8.82
C LEU A 77 -4.59 -1.51 9.92
N ALA A 78 -4.66 -0.38 10.61
CA ALA A 78 -5.62 -0.13 11.69
C ALA A 78 -7.07 -0.17 11.20
N SER A 79 -7.34 0.33 9.98
CA SER A 79 -8.67 0.24 9.36
C SER A 79 -9.12 -1.20 9.09
N HIS A 80 -8.15 -2.13 8.96
CA HIS A 80 -8.35 -3.57 8.81
C HIS A 80 -8.21 -4.33 10.14
N GLY A 81 -8.11 -3.61 11.26
CA GLY A 81 -8.06 -4.19 12.60
C GLY A 81 -6.74 -4.89 12.92
N GLY A 82 -5.63 -4.43 12.37
CA GLY A 82 -4.29 -4.90 12.74
C GLY A 82 -3.25 -3.80 12.76
N ASP A 83 -2.01 -4.18 13.00
CA ASP A 83 -0.86 -3.26 13.13
C ASP A 83 0.45 -4.00 12.78
N VAL A 84 1.55 -3.26 12.67
CA VAL A 84 2.88 -3.80 12.36
C VAL A 84 3.93 -3.20 13.30
N GLU A 85 4.82 -4.05 13.78
CA GLU A 85 5.95 -3.66 14.60
C GLU A 85 7.27 -4.05 13.93
N LEU A 86 8.24 -3.14 13.96
CA LEU A 86 9.60 -3.40 13.50
C LEU A 86 10.38 -4.12 14.60
N VAL A 87 10.76 -5.36 14.34
CA VAL A 87 11.53 -6.19 15.28
C VAL A 87 13.02 -5.92 15.12
N GLU A 88 13.52 -5.99 13.88
CA GLU A 88 14.95 -5.90 13.60
C GLU A 88 15.17 -5.47 12.15
N VAL A 89 16.26 -4.72 11.90
CA VAL A 89 16.87 -4.62 10.58
C VAL A 89 18.28 -5.18 10.70
N THR A 90 18.55 -6.27 9.99
CA THR A 90 19.86 -6.94 10.04
C THR A 90 20.85 -6.26 9.10
N ASP A 91 22.15 -6.41 9.39
CA ASP A 91 23.23 -5.93 8.51
C ASP A 91 23.22 -6.60 7.12
N ALA A 92 22.58 -7.76 6.99
CA ALA A 92 22.41 -8.47 5.71
C ALA A 92 21.28 -7.88 4.84
N GLY A 93 20.62 -6.82 5.31
CA GLY A 93 19.49 -6.18 4.60
C GLY A 93 18.17 -6.91 4.78
N VAL A 94 18.02 -7.73 5.83
CA VAL A 94 16.75 -8.40 6.17
C VAL A 94 15.99 -7.59 7.21
N VAL A 95 14.76 -7.20 6.90
CA VAL A 95 13.83 -6.53 7.83
C VAL A 95 12.92 -7.58 8.46
N LYS A 96 12.93 -7.68 9.79
CA LYS A 96 12.02 -8.54 10.54
C LYS A 96 10.87 -7.72 11.10
N LEU A 97 9.66 -8.10 10.74
CA LEU A 97 8.42 -7.45 11.14
C LEU A 97 7.56 -8.42 11.94
N GLN A 98 6.77 -7.87 12.85
CA GLN A 98 5.73 -8.62 13.54
C GLN A 98 4.38 -7.97 13.25
N LEU A 99 3.49 -8.71 12.59
CA LEU A 99 2.11 -8.28 12.38
C LEU A 99 1.28 -8.62 13.63
N THR A 100 0.35 -7.74 13.99
CA THR A 100 -0.55 -7.95 15.14
C THR A 100 -2.01 -7.72 14.76
N GLY A 101 -2.94 -8.25 15.56
CA GLY A 101 -4.39 -8.11 15.36
C GLY A 101 -4.95 -9.04 14.28
N SER A 102 -5.87 -8.54 13.47
CA SER A 102 -6.54 -9.31 12.41
C SER A 102 -5.60 -9.73 11.27
N CYS A 103 -4.41 -9.13 11.22
CA CYS A 103 -3.31 -9.49 10.32
C CYS A 103 -2.71 -10.87 10.61
N ASP A 104 -2.85 -11.38 11.84
CA ASP A 104 -2.15 -12.59 12.33
C ASP A 104 -3.00 -13.89 12.17
N GLY A 105 -4.25 -13.78 11.69
CA GLY A 105 -5.24 -14.87 11.79
C GLY A 105 -6.04 -15.24 10.55
N CYS A 106 -6.01 -14.45 9.47
CA CYS A 106 -6.79 -14.72 8.26
C CYS A 106 -5.88 -14.74 7.02
N PRO A 107 -5.71 -15.90 6.34
CA PRO A 107 -4.74 -16.07 5.25
C PRO A 107 -5.08 -15.28 3.98
N SER A 108 -6.29 -14.74 3.84
CA SER A 108 -6.66 -13.90 2.68
C SER A 108 -6.38 -12.40 2.89
N SER A 109 -6.42 -11.91 4.13
CA SER A 109 -6.13 -10.51 4.45
C SER A 109 -4.67 -10.29 4.84
N ALA A 110 -3.97 -11.30 5.35
CA ALA A 110 -2.54 -11.22 5.68
C ALA A 110 -1.71 -10.86 4.44
N THR A 111 -1.90 -11.55 3.31
CA THR A 111 -1.12 -11.31 2.09
C THR A 111 -1.25 -9.88 1.54
N THR A 112 -2.46 -9.32 1.54
CA THR A 112 -2.68 -7.94 1.05
C THR A 112 -2.03 -6.90 1.97
N LEU A 113 -2.04 -7.14 3.28
CA LEU A 113 -1.43 -6.25 4.27
C LEU A 113 0.09 -6.38 4.25
N GLU A 114 0.61 -7.59 4.08
CA GLU A 114 2.03 -7.88 3.85
C GLU A 114 2.56 -7.18 2.59
N LEU A 115 1.83 -7.22 1.49
CA LEU A 115 2.22 -6.54 0.24
C LEU A 115 2.25 -5.01 0.40
N ALA A 116 1.30 -4.43 1.13
CA ALA A 116 1.28 -2.99 1.40
C ALA A 116 2.49 -2.57 2.26
N VAL A 117 2.80 -3.36 3.28
CA VAL A 117 3.97 -3.16 4.14
C VAL A 117 5.28 -3.35 3.36
N GLU A 118 5.38 -4.41 2.57
CA GLU A 118 6.56 -4.68 1.73
C GLU A 118 6.81 -3.58 0.71
N GLY A 119 5.76 -3.10 0.04
CA GLY A 119 5.86 -1.98 -0.91
C GLY A 119 6.39 -0.72 -0.24
N ALA A 120 5.78 -0.31 0.88
CA ALA A 120 6.24 0.86 1.61
C ALA A 120 7.69 0.75 2.10
N VAL A 121 8.09 -0.42 2.60
CA VAL A 121 9.47 -0.67 3.05
C VAL A 121 10.45 -0.63 1.88
N ARG A 122 10.13 -1.26 0.74
CA ARG A 122 11.01 -1.26 -0.45
C ARG A 122 11.16 0.13 -1.06
N ASP A 123 10.10 0.94 -1.05
CA ASP A 123 10.15 2.31 -1.55
C ASP A 123 11.03 3.19 -0.66
N ALA A 124 10.94 3.05 0.66
CA ALA A 124 11.73 3.84 1.61
C ALA A 124 13.17 3.34 1.81
N ALA A 125 13.41 2.04 1.61
CA ALA A 125 14.69 1.39 1.83
C ALA A 125 14.96 0.32 0.75
N PRO A 126 15.31 0.74 -0.49
CA PRO A 126 15.51 -0.18 -1.61
C PRO A 126 16.76 -1.08 -1.45
N GLU A 127 17.64 -0.77 -0.51
CA GLU A 127 18.76 -1.65 -0.13
C GLU A 127 18.33 -2.90 0.66
N ILE A 128 17.09 -2.96 1.13
CA ILE A 128 16.53 -4.14 1.80
C ILE A 128 16.36 -5.28 0.80
N THR A 129 16.98 -6.41 1.11
CA THR A 129 17.00 -7.60 0.27
C THR A 129 15.80 -8.49 0.53
N GLU A 130 15.41 -8.63 1.81
CA GLU A 130 14.36 -9.54 2.26
C GLU A 130 13.56 -8.94 3.42
N ILE A 131 12.27 -9.30 3.47
CA ILE A 131 11.38 -8.93 4.57
C ILE A 131 10.80 -10.21 5.14
N GLU A 132 11.09 -10.48 6.41
CA GLU A 132 10.60 -11.63 7.15
C GLU A 132 9.49 -11.20 8.10
N VAL A 133 8.30 -11.79 7.96
CA VAL A 133 7.21 -11.60 8.91
C VAL A 133 7.26 -12.73 9.95
N LEU A 134 7.52 -12.36 11.20
CA LEU A 134 7.51 -13.26 12.33
C LEU A 134 6.06 -13.52 12.75
N ALA A 135 5.63 -14.78 12.69
CA ALA A 135 4.35 -15.20 13.25
C ALA A 135 4.38 -15.02 14.78
N ALA A 136 3.35 -14.42 15.38
CA ALA A 136 3.27 -14.38 16.84
C ALA A 136 3.12 -15.80 17.39
N PRO A 137 3.71 -16.12 18.56
CA PRO A 137 3.47 -17.41 19.19
C PRO A 137 1.98 -17.52 19.53
N LYS A 138 1.30 -18.48 18.87
CA LYS A 138 -0.12 -18.78 19.09
C LYS A 138 -0.32 -19.10 20.58
N ALA A 139 -0.89 -18.18 21.34
CA ALA A 139 -1.36 -18.51 22.67
C ALA A 139 -2.42 -19.61 22.50
N ALA A 140 -2.15 -20.80 23.06
CA ALA A 140 -3.10 -21.89 23.15
C ALA A 140 -4.24 -21.48 24.13
N GLY A 141 -5.08 -20.56 23.68
CA GLY A 141 -6.28 -20.10 24.37
C GLY A 141 -7.48 -20.79 23.77
N VAL A 142 -8.22 -21.52 24.60
CA VAL A 142 -9.46 -22.24 24.25
C VAL A 142 -10.39 -21.31 23.47
N ILE A 143 -10.76 -21.70 22.24
CA ILE A 143 -11.73 -20.97 21.42
C ILE A 143 -13.10 -21.08 22.12
N PRO A 144 -13.75 -19.97 22.52
CA PRO A 144 -15.07 -20.00 23.13
C PRO A 144 -16.06 -20.62 22.14
N ILE A 145 -16.94 -21.51 22.61
CA ILE A 145 -17.95 -22.19 21.78
C ILE A 145 -18.91 -21.21 21.05
N ALA A 146 -18.99 -19.97 21.52
CA ALA A 146 -19.70 -18.89 20.84
C ALA A 146 -19.13 -18.59 19.44
N SER A 147 -17.83 -18.86 19.21
CA SER A 147 -17.14 -18.68 17.92
C SER A 147 -17.37 -19.82 16.92
N LEU A 148 -17.97 -20.94 17.37
CA LEU A 148 -18.22 -22.14 16.54
C LEU A 148 -19.54 -22.09 15.75
N ARG A 149 -20.21 -20.95 15.70
CA ARG A 149 -21.40 -20.76 14.86
C ARG A 149 -21.10 -19.82 13.70
N VAL A 150 -20.50 -20.35 12.64
CA VAL A 150 -20.78 -20.00 11.23
C VAL A 150 -20.10 -21.02 10.30
N ARG A 151 -20.99 -21.83 9.69
CA ARG A 151 -21.02 -22.46 8.36
C ARG A 151 -19.74 -23.03 7.73
N THR A 152 -19.74 -24.36 7.67
CA THR A 152 -19.29 -25.19 6.56
C THR A 152 -19.98 -24.81 5.24
N ALA A 153 -19.22 -24.26 4.28
CA ALA A 153 -19.45 -24.40 2.84
C ALA A 153 -18.22 -23.89 2.07
N GLY A 154 -17.62 -24.75 1.24
CA GLY A 154 -16.68 -24.37 0.19
C GLY A 154 -15.24 -24.16 0.62
N ALA A 155 -14.49 -25.25 0.76
CA ALA A 155 -13.04 -25.20 0.76
C ALA A 155 -12.58 -25.09 -0.70
N ASP A 156 -11.96 -23.96 -1.04
CA ASP A 156 -10.87 -23.92 -2.01
C ASP A 156 -9.76 -23.04 -1.41
N ALA A 157 -8.56 -23.62 -1.29
CA ALA A 157 -7.36 -22.95 -0.81
C ALA A 157 -6.85 -21.95 -1.87
N PRO A 158 -6.23 -20.82 -1.48
CA PRO A 158 -5.89 -19.75 -2.42
C PRO A 158 -4.66 -20.08 -3.29
N ALA A 159 -4.77 -19.71 -4.56
CA ALA A 159 -3.67 -19.63 -5.51
C ALA A 159 -2.81 -18.37 -5.28
N ARG A 160 -1.59 -18.40 -5.81
CA ARG A 160 -0.39 -17.61 -5.49
C ARG A 160 -0.37 -16.17 -6.05
N SER A 161 0.47 -15.32 -5.43
CA SER A 161 1.13 -14.07 -5.91
C SER A 161 0.37 -13.21 -6.93
N GLY A 162 -0.10 -12.02 -6.54
CA GLY A 162 -0.68 -11.03 -7.46
C GLY A 162 0.36 -10.19 -8.20
N ASP A 163 0.07 -9.85 -9.46
CA ASP A 163 0.89 -8.95 -10.30
C ASP A 163 0.35 -7.52 -10.23
N TRP A 164 1.24 -6.53 -10.11
CA TRP A 164 0.89 -5.12 -10.20
C TRP A 164 0.65 -4.73 -11.66
N GLN A 165 -0.53 -4.21 -11.95
CA GLN A 165 -0.92 -3.85 -13.31
C GLN A 165 -1.49 -2.45 -13.37
N ALA A 166 -1.08 -1.69 -14.40
CA ALA A 166 -1.56 -0.34 -14.64
C ALA A 166 -3.06 -0.31 -14.89
N VAL A 167 -3.75 0.56 -14.17
CA VAL A 167 -5.16 0.86 -14.37
C VAL A 167 -5.27 1.79 -15.59
N PRO A 168 -5.92 1.35 -16.68
CA PRO A 168 -6.07 2.17 -17.86
C PRO A 168 -6.97 3.39 -17.59
N ASP A 169 -6.55 4.54 -18.12
CA ASP A 169 -7.25 5.83 -18.03
C ASP A 169 -7.56 6.26 -16.58
N ALA A 170 -6.67 5.96 -15.63
CA ALA A 170 -6.83 6.33 -14.23
C ALA A 170 -6.89 7.85 -13.98
N THR A 171 -6.36 8.66 -14.90
CA THR A 171 -6.44 10.13 -14.85
C THR A 171 -7.79 10.68 -15.33
N ALA A 172 -8.66 9.85 -15.93
CA ALA A 172 -9.98 10.25 -16.42
C ALA A 172 -11.13 9.96 -15.43
N LEU A 173 -10.81 9.60 -14.18
CA LEU A 173 -11.81 9.21 -13.18
C LEU A 173 -12.73 10.37 -12.78
N VAL A 174 -14.04 10.15 -12.92
CA VAL A 174 -15.10 11.09 -12.59
C VAL A 174 -15.41 11.01 -11.09
N GLN A 175 -15.23 12.13 -10.39
CA GLN A 175 -15.65 12.28 -9.00
C GLN A 175 -17.14 11.94 -8.82
N GLY A 176 -17.46 11.14 -7.81
CA GLY A 176 -18.84 10.83 -7.46
C GLY A 176 -19.44 9.60 -8.16
N ARG A 177 -18.67 8.84 -8.94
CA ARG A 177 -19.07 7.54 -9.49
C ARG A 177 -17.97 6.48 -9.35
N ALA A 178 -18.40 5.22 -9.29
CA ALA A 178 -17.53 4.07 -9.46
C ALA A 178 -17.36 3.77 -10.95
N GLU A 179 -16.12 3.75 -11.41
CA GLU A 179 -15.79 3.43 -12.80
C GLU A 179 -15.25 2.02 -12.92
N ALA A 180 -15.92 1.19 -13.70
CA ALA A 180 -15.45 -0.15 -13.98
C ALA A 180 -14.31 -0.14 -15.02
N ARG A 181 -13.33 -1.00 -14.79
CA ARG A 181 -12.17 -1.27 -15.65
C ARG A 181 -11.87 -2.77 -15.58
N VAL A 182 -11.20 -3.28 -16.61
CA VAL A 182 -10.64 -4.63 -16.57
C VAL A 182 -9.13 -4.49 -16.50
N VAL A 183 -8.53 -5.04 -15.43
CA VAL A 183 -7.09 -5.04 -15.22
C VAL A 183 -6.66 -6.48 -15.01
N GLY A 184 -5.75 -6.99 -15.84
CA GLY A 184 -5.29 -8.38 -15.74
C GLY A 184 -6.36 -9.44 -15.89
N GLY A 185 -7.47 -9.11 -16.59
CA GLY A 185 -8.64 -9.98 -16.71
C GLY A 185 -9.61 -9.91 -15.51
N VAL A 186 -9.27 -9.17 -14.45
CA VAL A 186 -10.15 -8.95 -13.30
C VAL A 186 -10.96 -7.67 -13.51
N ALA A 187 -12.27 -7.78 -13.32
CA ALA A 187 -13.17 -6.63 -13.31
C ALA A 187 -13.02 -5.87 -11.99
N VAL A 188 -12.65 -4.60 -12.09
CA VAL A 188 -12.33 -3.69 -10.98
C VAL A 188 -13.21 -2.45 -11.10
N VAL A 189 -13.72 -1.94 -9.98
CA VAL A 189 -14.32 -0.61 -9.89
C VAL A 189 -13.41 0.32 -9.12
N VAL A 190 -13.10 1.47 -9.71
CA VAL A 190 -12.28 2.51 -9.10
C VAL A 190 -13.17 3.68 -8.70
N CYS A 191 -13.02 4.14 -7.47
CA CYS A 191 -13.78 5.24 -6.87
C CYS A 191 -12.80 6.37 -6.53
N ALA A 192 -13.05 7.56 -7.07
CA ALA A 192 -12.34 8.76 -6.65
C ALA A 192 -13.12 9.48 -5.54
N VAL A 193 -12.48 9.68 -4.38
CA VAL A 193 -13.06 10.35 -3.21
C VAL A 193 -12.13 11.47 -2.79
N GLY A 194 -12.41 12.70 -3.22
CA GLY A 194 -11.50 13.81 -3.00
C GLY A 194 -10.22 13.63 -3.83
N GLN A 195 -9.05 13.62 -3.18
CA GLN A 195 -7.76 13.36 -3.84
C GLN A 195 -7.32 11.89 -3.77
N GLU A 196 -8.08 11.04 -3.07
CA GLU A 196 -7.75 9.63 -2.89
C GLU A 196 -8.51 8.75 -3.87
N LEU A 197 -7.88 7.64 -4.24
CA LEU A 197 -8.46 6.61 -5.10
C LEU A 197 -8.61 5.32 -4.32
N TYR A 198 -9.70 4.62 -4.59
CA TYR A 198 -10.04 3.34 -3.98
C TYR A 198 -10.41 2.36 -5.10
N ALA A 199 -9.95 1.12 -5.02
CA ALA A 199 -10.34 0.08 -5.96
C ALA A 199 -10.97 -1.11 -5.24
N PHE A 200 -11.96 -1.70 -5.88
CA PHE A 200 -12.63 -2.91 -5.44
C PHE A 200 -12.84 -3.83 -6.62
N ARG A 201 -13.01 -5.13 -6.37
CA ARG A 201 -13.56 -6.02 -7.40
C ARG A 201 -14.96 -5.56 -7.79
N ASP A 202 -15.31 -5.67 -9.07
CA ASP A 202 -16.61 -5.26 -9.61
C ASP A 202 -17.73 -6.25 -9.24
N ARG A 203 -17.97 -6.43 -7.94
CA ARG A 203 -19.05 -7.25 -7.39
C ARG A 203 -19.57 -6.64 -6.09
N CYS A 204 -20.88 -6.52 -5.99
CA CYS A 204 -21.56 -6.16 -4.77
C CYS A 204 -21.41 -7.27 -3.72
N GLY A 205 -20.98 -6.91 -2.51
CA GLY A 205 -20.87 -7.84 -1.37
C GLY A 205 -22.18 -8.48 -0.92
N SER A 206 -23.32 -7.90 -1.29
CA SER A 206 -24.66 -8.35 -0.89
C SER A 206 -25.31 -9.26 -1.95
N CYS A 207 -25.35 -8.81 -3.21
CA CYS A 207 -26.06 -9.51 -4.30
C CYS A 207 -25.16 -10.05 -5.42
N GLY A 208 -23.84 -9.78 -5.38
CA GLY A 208 -22.88 -10.24 -6.39
C GLY A 208 -22.94 -9.51 -7.75
N ALA A 209 -23.90 -8.60 -7.95
CA ALA A 209 -24.03 -7.82 -9.18
C ALA A 209 -22.89 -6.82 -9.37
N SER A 210 -22.63 -6.43 -10.62
CA SER A 210 -21.66 -5.38 -10.95
C SER A 210 -22.03 -4.04 -10.30
N LEU A 211 -21.01 -3.32 -9.89
CA LEU A 211 -21.03 -1.97 -9.33
C LEU A 211 -20.62 -0.92 -10.36
N ALA A 212 -20.40 -1.31 -11.62
CA ALA A 212 -20.08 -0.40 -12.70
C ALA A 212 -21.09 0.76 -12.79
N GLY A 213 -20.60 2.00 -12.71
CA GLY A 213 -21.43 3.21 -12.78
C GLY A 213 -22.25 3.50 -11.51
N ALA A 214 -22.02 2.75 -10.42
CA ALA A 214 -22.64 3.02 -9.13
C ALA A 214 -22.33 4.44 -8.65
N ALA A 215 -23.34 5.11 -8.09
CA ALA A 215 -23.19 6.46 -7.58
C ALA A 215 -22.53 6.46 -6.20
N LEU A 216 -21.61 7.41 -5.98
CA LEU A 216 -21.05 7.72 -4.68
C LEU A 216 -21.88 8.84 -4.05
N HIS A 217 -22.41 8.58 -2.87
CA HIS A 217 -23.19 9.52 -2.07
C HIS A 217 -22.38 10.02 -0.89
N ARG A 218 -22.65 11.25 -0.44
CA ARG A 218 -22.16 11.75 0.84
C ARG A 218 -23.18 11.46 1.93
N ARG A 219 -22.72 11.01 3.09
CA ARG A 219 -23.57 10.93 4.28
C ARG A 219 -23.71 12.33 4.89
N ALA A 220 -24.94 12.75 5.19
CA ALA A 220 -25.19 14.04 5.83
C ALA A 220 -24.48 14.09 7.20
N GLY A 221 -23.72 15.16 7.44
CA GLY A 221 -22.95 15.34 8.68
C GLY A 221 -21.60 14.62 8.74
N ALA A 222 -21.23 13.86 7.72
CA ALA A 222 -19.89 13.28 7.60
C ALA A 222 -18.97 14.22 6.79
N GLY A 223 -17.70 14.30 7.16
CA GLY A 223 -16.70 15.18 6.53
C GLY A 223 -16.50 14.92 5.03
N ALA A 224 -15.73 15.78 4.35
CA ALA A 224 -15.56 15.75 2.90
C ALA A 224 -15.07 14.41 2.31
N GLY A 225 -14.43 13.55 3.12
CA GLY A 225 -13.94 12.23 2.73
C GLY A 225 -14.93 11.08 2.88
N ALA A 226 -16.13 11.27 3.45
CA ALA A 226 -17.06 10.17 3.67
C ALA A 226 -17.90 9.87 2.42
N ALA A 227 -17.47 8.88 1.64
CA ALA A 227 -18.17 8.42 0.44
C ALA A 227 -18.83 7.05 0.64
N VAL A 228 -20.11 6.98 0.26
CA VAL A 228 -20.92 5.77 0.34
C VAL A 228 -21.28 5.33 -1.07
N LEU A 229 -20.81 4.16 -1.49
CA LEU A 229 -21.17 3.56 -2.75
C LEU A 229 -22.50 2.83 -2.62
N ARG A 230 -23.46 3.10 -3.51
CA ARG A 230 -24.74 2.42 -3.53
C ARG A 230 -24.82 1.46 -4.72
N CYS A 231 -25.04 0.17 -4.44
CA CYS A 231 -25.23 -0.84 -5.47
C CYS A 231 -26.46 -0.50 -6.34
N PRO A 232 -26.32 -0.48 -7.68
CA PRO A 232 -27.43 -0.16 -8.57
C PRO A 232 -28.49 -1.27 -8.63
N ALA A 233 -28.13 -2.51 -8.30
CA ALA A 233 -29.01 -3.66 -8.40
C ALA A 233 -29.86 -3.87 -7.14
N CYS A 234 -29.23 -4.07 -5.97
CA CYS A 234 -29.95 -4.33 -4.71
C CYS A 234 -30.11 -3.09 -3.83
N GLY A 235 -29.42 -1.99 -4.14
CA GLY A 235 -29.47 -0.77 -3.33
C GLY A 235 -28.62 -0.78 -2.07
N ALA A 236 -27.83 -1.84 -1.82
CA ALA A 236 -26.94 -1.93 -0.66
C ALA A 236 -25.87 -0.82 -0.66
N HIS A 237 -25.53 -0.33 0.53
CA HIS A 237 -24.61 0.77 0.76
C HIS A 237 -23.28 0.28 1.34
N PHE A 238 -22.18 0.80 0.80
CA PHE A 238 -20.82 0.44 1.22
C PHE A 238 -20.01 1.69 1.51
N ASP A 239 -19.34 1.73 2.65
CA ASP A 239 -18.44 2.81 3.05
C ASP A 239 -17.10 2.66 2.32
N VAL A 240 -16.84 3.51 1.33
CA VAL A 240 -15.67 3.39 0.45
C VAL A 240 -14.35 3.63 1.20
N PRO A 241 -14.18 4.75 1.94
CA PRO A 241 -12.98 4.96 2.77
C PRO A 241 -12.73 3.85 3.78
N ARG A 242 -13.79 3.21 4.27
CA ARG A 242 -13.70 2.08 5.21
C ARG A 242 -13.69 0.74 4.49
N ALA A 243 -12.83 0.61 3.48
CA ALA A 243 -12.59 -0.65 2.75
C ALA A 243 -13.87 -1.34 2.21
N GLY A 244 -14.89 -0.57 1.88
CA GLY A 244 -16.15 -1.09 1.33
C GLY A 244 -17.01 -1.85 2.35
N VAL A 245 -16.91 -1.53 3.65
CA VAL A 245 -17.78 -2.13 4.68
C VAL A 245 -19.25 -1.80 4.41
N GLY A 246 -20.11 -2.82 4.45
CA GLY A 246 -21.55 -2.69 4.31
C GLY A 246 -22.17 -1.89 5.44
N LEU A 247 -23.04 -0.95 5.09
CA LEU A 247 -23.76 -0.10 6.03
C LEU A 247 -25.16 -0.62 6.37
N ASP A 248 -25.75 -1.42 5.48
CA ASP A 248 -27.08 -2.02 5.68
C ASP A 248 -26.98 -3.38 6.40
N SER A 249 -25.84 -4.05 6.28
CA SER A 249 -25.54 -5.33 6.92
C SER A 249 -24.04 -5.39 7.27
N PRO A 250 -23.66 -5.82 8.48
CA PRO A 250 -22.26 -5.93 8.88
C PRO A 250 -21.52 -7.07 8.16
N ASP A 251 -22.25 -8.02 7.57
CA ASP A 251 -21.69 -9.15 6.82
C ASP A 251 -21.35 -8.78 5.37
N ASP A 252 -21.99 -7.73 4.84
CA ASP A 252 -21.78 -7.30 3.47
C ASP A 252 -20.47 -6.49 3.39
N ARG A 253 -19.61 -6.81 2.41
CA ARG A 253 -18.39 -6.03 2.14
C ARG A 253 -17.98 -6.14 0.70
N LEU A 254 -17.37 -5.08 0.18
CA LEU A 254 -16.66 -5.15 -1.09
C LEU A 254 -15.31 -5.84 -0.88
N GLU A 255 -14.75 -6.35 -1.98
CA GLU A 255 -13.40 -6.93 -2.00
C GLU A 255 -12.42 -5.84 -2.46
N PRO A 256 -11.70 -5.16 -1.54
CA PRO A 256 -10.78 -4.09 -1.90
C PRO A 256 -9.56 -4.64 -2.63
N LEU A 257 -9.05 -3.86 -3.60
CA LEU A 257 -7.82 -4.13 -4.32
C LEU A 257 -6.81 -3.00 -4.06
N PRO A 258 -5.56 -3.30 -3.67
CA PRO A 258 -4.54 -2.29 -3.42
C PRO A 258 -4.30 -1.41 -4.63
N LEU A 259 -4.10 -0.12 -4.38
CA LEU A 259 -3.67 0.84 -5.38
C LEU A 259 -2.31 1.41 -5.01
N LEU A 260 -1.46 1.56 -6.02
CA LEU A 260 -0.18 2.25 -5.91
C LEU A 260 -0.18 3.41 -6.90
N MET A 261 0.04 4.62 -6.39
CA MET A 261 0.26 5.79 -7.23
C MET A 261 1.71 5.78 -7.71
N ARG A 262 1.93 5.82 -9.01
CA ARG A 262 3.26 5.98 -9.63
C ARG A 262 3.27 7.25 -10.49
N ASP A 263 4.46 7.76 -10.80
CA ASP A 263 4.60 8.97 -11.62
C ASP A 263 3.87 8.83 -12.97
N GLY A 264 2.71 9.48 -13.08
CA GLY A 264 1.86 9.49 -14.28
C GLY A 264 0.78 8.41 -14.37
N GLY A 265 0.54 7.60 -13.33
CA GLY A 265 -0.45 6.52 -13.38
C GLY A 265 -0.85 5.92 -12.04
N VAL A 266 -1.77 4.94 -12.11
CA VAL A 266 -2.28 4.20 -10.95
C VAL A 266 -2.15 2.73 -11.28
N ASP A 267 -1.50 1.95 -10.43
CA ASP A 267 -1.41 0.50 -10.54
C ASP A 267 -2.34 -0.15 -9.52
N VAL A 268 -2.98 -1.25 -9.90
CA VAL A 268 -3.79 -2.08 -8.99
C VAL A 268 -3.16 -3.46 -8.90
N ALA A 269 -3.12 -4.03 -7.69
CA ALA A 269 -2.66 -5.40 -7.51
C ALA A 269 -3.77 -6.38 -7.91
N VAL A 270 -3.48 -7.22 -8.92
CA VAL A 270 -4.44 -8.21 -9.44
C VAL A 270 -3.96 -9.62 -9.10
N PRO A 271 -4.77 -10.47 -8.45
CA PRO A 271 -4.40 -11.86 -8.19
C PRO A 271 -4.20 -12.62 -9.51
N VAL A 272 -3.11 -13.39 -9.62
CA VAL A 272 -2.77 -14.11 -10.86
C VAL A 272 -3.64 -15.37 -10.98
N GLY A 273 -4.45 -15.44 -12.05
CA GLY A 273 -5.23 -16.64 -12.42
C GLY A 273 -6.72 -16.61 -12.09
N ALA A 274 -7.42 -15.50 -12.41
CA ALA A 274 -8.87 -15.39 -12.28
C ALA A 274 -9.67 -16.25 -13.29
#